data_AF-A0A969JP76-F1
#
_entry.id   AF-A0A969JP76-F1
#
_cell.length_a   1.000
_cell.length_b   1.000
_cell.length_c   1.000
_cell.angle_alpha   90.00
_cell.angle_beta   90.00
_cell.angle_gamma   90.00
#
_symmetry.space_group_name_H-M   'P 1'
#
loop_
_entity.id
_entity.type
_entity.pdbx_description
1 polymer ?
#
loop_
_entity_poly.entity_id
_entity_poly.type
_entity_poly.pdbx_seq_one_letter_code
_entity_poly.pdbx_strand_id
1 'polypeptide(L)'
;MKIERFEDILAWQKARELTNLVYNAVEKDRFSKDLVLRNQITAAAGSSMHNIAEGFDAGYDTEFIRFLKMARRSVTEVQSQAYLALDRAHII
;
A
#
# COMPACT_ATOMS: atom_id res chain seq x y z
N MET A 1 -8.00 -14.93 -18.35
CA MET A 1 -6.64 -15.13 -17.80
C MET A 1 -6.79 -15.93 -16.52
N LYS A 2 -6.07 -17.05 -16.38
CA LYS A 2 -6.07 -17.84 -15.14
C LYS A 2 -5.06 -17.19 -14.18
N ILE A 3 -5.45 -17.00 -12.92
CA ILE A 3 -4.57 -16.52 -11.85
C ILE A 3 -4.10 -17.79 -11.11
N GLU A 4 -2.80 -18.05 -11.07
CA GLU A 4 -2.25 -19.23 -10.39
C GLU A 4 -1.45 -18.84 -9.14
N ARG A 5 -0.95 -17.61 -9.09
CA ARG A 5 -0.26 -17.05 -7.92
C ARG A 5 -0.70 -15.61 -7.70
N PHE A 6 -0.50 -15.07 -6.50
CA PHE A 6 -0.92 -13.71 -6.19
C PHE A 6 -0.18 -12.67 -7.05
N GLU A 7 1.03 -12.98 -7.53
CA GLU A 7 1.81 -12.11 -8.41
C GLU A 7 1.16 -11.91 -9.79
N ASP A 8 0.27 -12.81 -10.20
CA ASP A 8 -0.49 -12.67 -11.46
C ASP A 8 -1.65 -11.66 -11.30
N ILE A 9 -1.98 -11.25 -10.07
CA ILE A 9 -3.02 -10.27 -9.78
C ILE A 9 -2.50 -8.87 -10.10
N LEU A 10 -3.10 -8.23 -11.10
CA LEU A 10 -2.75 -6.85 -11.49
C LEU A 10 -2.84 -5.85 -10.33
N ALA A 11 -3.83 -6.00 -9.46
CA ALA A 11 -3.97 -5.15 -8.27
C ALA A 11 -2.79 -5.31 -7.30
N TRP A 12 -2.24 -6.52 -7.15
CA TRP A 12 -1.04 -6.74 -6.33
C TRP A 12 0.20 -6.09 -6.96
N GLN A 13 0.37 -6.22 -8.28
CA GLN A 13 1.47 -5.58 -9.01
C GLN A 13 1.43 -4.05 -8.84
N LYS A 14 0.24 -3.46 -8.92
CA LYS A 14 0.04 -2.02 -8.68
C LYS A 14 0.25 -1.62 -7.22
N ALA A 15 -0.17 -2.44 -6.26
CA ALA A 15 0.13 -2.21 -4.85
C ALA A 15 1.64 -2.26 -4.57
N ARG A 16 2.38 -3.15 -5.24
CA ARG A 16 3.85 -3.22 -5.17
C ARG A 16 4.52 -1.99 -5.77
N GLU A 17 4.07 -1.52 -6.93
CA GLU A 17 4.53 -0.25 -7.52
C GLU A 17 4.28 0.92 -6.57
N LEU A 18 3.07 1.05 -6.02
CA LEU A 18 2.71 2.08 -5.04
C LEU A 18 3.62 2.02 -3.80
N THR A 19 3.85 0.82 -3.26
CA THR A 19 4.72 0.63 -2.10
C THR A 19 6.12 1.16 -2.37
N ASN A 20 6.74 0.77 -3.48
CA ASN A 20 8.07 1.25 -3.84
C ASN A 20 8.09 2.78 -4.05
N LEU A 21 7.05 3.37 -4.65
CA LEU A 21 6.94 4.82 -4.79
C LEU A 21 6.90 5.53 -3.44
N VAL A 22 6.13 4.99 -2.48
CA VAL A 22 6.05 5.53 -1.12
C VAL A 22 7.41 5.44 -0.41
N TYR A 23 8.09 4.29 -0.47
CA TYR A 23 9.42 4.12 0.13
C TYR A 23 10.43 5.11 -0.46
N ASN A 24 10.47 5.23 -1.79
CA ASN A 24 11.34 6.19 -2.48
C ASN A 24 11.01 7.65 -2.13
N ALA A 25 9.75 7.98 -1.81
CA ALA A 25 9.34 9.33 -1.42
C ALA A 25 9.79 9.66 0.01
N VAL A 26 9.62 8.72 0.95
CA VAL A 26 9.93 8.98 2.36
C VAL A 26 11.42 8.97 2.70
N GLU A 27 12.26 8.39 1.84
CA GLU A 27 13.72 8.39 2.00
C GLU A 27 14.35 9.75 1.67
N LYS A 28 13.58 10.70 1.12
CA LYS A 28 14.10 12.00 0.67
C LYS A 28 14.01 13.07 1.77
N ASP A 29 15.05 13.92 1.78
CA ASP A 29 15.09 15.24 2.42
C ASP A 29 14.45 15.32 3.81
N ARG A 30 13.39 16.14 3.93
CA ARG A 30 12.67 16.42 5.17
C ARG A 30 11.72 15.30 5.57
N PHE A 31 11.20 14.55 4.62
CA PHE A 31 10.28 13.45 4.90
C PHE A 31 10.97 12.36 5.71
N SER A 32 12.24 12.08 5.42
CA SER A 32 13.04 11.09 6.14
C SER A 32 13.12 11.31 7.67
N LYS A 33 12.93 12.56 8.11
CA LYS A 33 13.01 12.99 9.52
C LYS A 33 11.65 12.95 10.23
N ASP A 34 10.54 12.93 9.51
CA ASP A 34 9.20 12.80 10.08
C ASP A 34 8.87 11.32 10.29
N LEU A 35 9.48 10.73 11.32
CA LEU A 35 9.41 9.29 11.58
C LEU A 35 7.98 8.78 11.76
N VAL A 36 7.08 9.59 12.31
CA VAL A 36 5.69 9.21 12.54
C VAL A 36 4.97 9.05 11.21
N LEU A 37 4.93 10.11 10.39
CA LEU A 37 4.24 10.07 9.11
C LEU A 37 4.88 9.07 8.15
N ARG A 38 6.22 8.99 8.12
CA ARG A 38 6.97 8.01 7.34
C ARG A 38 6.56 6.58 7.67
N ASN A 39 6.53 6.24 8.96
CA ASN A 39 6.23 4.86 9.38
C ASN A 39 4.76 4.52 9.10
N GLN A 40 3.85 5.46 9.29
CA GLN A 40 2.43 5.26 8.99
C GLN A 40 2.19 5.05 7.48
N ILE A 41 2.82 5.84 6.60
CA ILE A 41 2.53 5.78 5.17
C ILE A 41 3.15 4.54 4.53
N THR A 42 4.35 4.16 4.97
CA THR A 42 5.02 2.92 4.53
C THR A 42 4.27 1.68 5.01
N ALA A 43 3.76 1.66 6.24
CA ALA A 43 2.94 0.57 6.76
C ALA A 43 1.62 0.42 5.98
N ALA A 44 0.92 1.53 5.71
CA ALA A 44 -0.30 1.51 4.90
C ALA A 44 -0.03 1.01 3.47
N ALA A 45 1.06 1.48 2.85
CA ALA A 45 1.44 1.04 1.51
C ALA A 45 1.76 -0.47 1.47
N GLY A 46 2.61 -0.95 2.37
CA GLY A 46 2.90 -2.39 2.48
C GLY A 46 1.66 -3.23 2.76
N SER A 47 0.78 -2.77 3.65
CA SER A 47 -0.49 -3.43 3.97
C SER A 47 -1.41 -3.59 2.75
N SER A 48 -1.40 -2.64 1.80
CA SER A 48 -2.18 -2.78 0.57
C SER A 48 -1.73 -3.99 -0.27
N MET A 49 -0.43 -4.25 -0.32
CA MET A 49 0.16 -5.39 -1.03
C MET A 49 -0.02 -6.69 -0.25
N HIS A 50 0.23 -6.67 1.06
CA HIS A 50 0.13 -7.85 1.93
C HIS A 50 -1.29 -8.42 1.97
N ASN A 51 -2.30 -7.57 2.15
CA ASN A 51 -3.69 -8.02 2.17
C ASN A 51 -4.11 -8.73 0.87
N ILE A 52 -3.60 -8.32 -0.30
CA ILE A 52 -3.95 -8.99 -1.57
C ILE A 52 -3.33 -10.39 -1.61
N ALA A 53 -2.08 -10.54 -1.16
CA ALA A 53 -1.40 -11.84 -1.11
C ALA A 53 -2.04 -12.77 -0.07
N GLU A 54 -2.28 -12.28 1.15
CA GLU A 54 -2.96 -13.02 2.23
C GLU A 54 -4.37 -13.45 1.81
N GLY A 55 -5.10 -12.55 1.15
CA GLY A 55 -6.44 -12.86 0.65
C GLY A 55 -6.46 -13.92 -0.45
N PHE A 56 -5.44 -13.94 -1.32
CA PHE A 56 -5.32 -14.98 -2.34
C PHE A 56 -5.05 -16.36 -1.72
N ASP A 57 -4.28 -16.41 -0.63
CA ASP A 57 -3.97 -17.63 0.10
C ASP A 57 -5.11 -18.12 1.01
N ALA A 58 -6.16 -17.31 1.22
CA ALA A 58 -7.25 -17.61 2.16
C ALA A 58 -8.14 -18.81 1.77
N GLY A 59 -8.03 -19.33 0.53
CA GLY A 59 -8.71 -20.55 0.10
C GLY A 59 -10.21 -20.44 -0.18
N TYR A 60 -10.84 -19.28 0.09
CA TYR A 60 -12.27 -19.04 -0.17
C TYR A 60 -12.54 -17.64 -0.73
N ASP A 61 -13.47 -17.54 -1.69
CA ASP A 61 -13.82 -16.28 -2.36
C ASP A 61 -14.33 -15.19 -1.39
N THR A 62 -15.14 -15.57 -0.41
CA THR A 62 -15.70 -14.62 0.56
C THR A 62 -14.62 -13.98 1.42
N GLU A 63 -13.61 -14.75 1.80
CA GLU A 63 -12.48 -14.26 2.55
C GLU A 63 -11.53 -13.44 1.67
N PHE A 64 -11.27 -13.88 0.44
CA PHE A 64 -10.50 -13.10 -0.51
C PHE A 64 -11.12 -11.71 -0.73
N ILE A 65 -12.44 -11.63 -0.91
CA ILE A 65 -13.16 -10.35 -1.04
C ILE A 65 -12.98 -9.47 0.22
N ARG A 66 -12.98 -10.05 1.42
CA ARG A 66 -12.74 -9.32 2.68
C ARG A 66 -11.35 -8.70 2.70
N PHE A 67 -10.33 -9.47 2.33
CA PHE A 67 -8.96 -8.99 2.22
C PHE A 67 -8.77 -7.94 1.13
N LEU A 68 -9.41 -8.07 -0.03
CA LEU A 68 -9.41 -7.03 -1.08
C LEU A 68 -10.03 -5.71 -0.58
N LYS A 69 -11.09 -5.78 0.24
CA LYS A 69 -11.65 -4.58 0.89
C LYS A 69 -10.67 -3.95 1.87
N MET A 70 -9.90 -4.75 2.61
CA MET A 70 -8.85 -4.25 3.50
C MET A 70 -7.71 -3.59 2.71
N ALA A 71 -7.22 -4.24 1.64
CA ALA A 71 -6.22 -3.67 0.74
C ALA A 71 -6.65 -2.30 0.20
N ARG A 72 -7.90 -2.18 -0.25
CA ARG A 72 -8.47 -0.91 -0.71
C ARG A 72 -8.49 0.17 0.38
N ARG A 73 -8.81 -0.19 1.62
CA ARG A 73 -8.76 0.74 2.76
C ARG A 73 -7.34 1.24 3.01
N SER A 74 -6.34 0.37 2.93
CA SER A 74 -4.93 0.75 3.07
C SER A 74 -4.48 1.71 1.95
N VAL A 75 -4.93 1.51 0.71
CA VAL A 75 -4.65 2.47 -0.39
C VAL A 75 -5.28 3.84 -0.11
N THR A 76 -6.52 3.89 0.39
CA THR A 76 -7.17 5.15 0.79
C THR A 76 -6.39 5.84 1.93
N GLU A 77 -5.82 5.07 2.86
CA GLU A 77 -4.97 5.60 3.91
C GLU A 77 -3.66 6.20 3.36
N VAL A 78 -2.99 5.52 2.40
CA VAL A 78 -1.83 6.08 1.70
C VAL A 78 -2.18 7.41 1.03
N GLN A 79 -3.32 7.49 0.35
CA GLN A 79 -3.78 8.73 -0.28
C GLN A 79 -3.98 9.85 0.74
N SER A 80 -4.64 9.55 1.87
CA SER A 80 -4.85 10.53 2.96
C SER A 80 -3.52 11.03 3.53
N GLN A 81 -2.58 10.13 3.79
CA GLN A 81 -1.25 10.49 4.31
C GLN A 81 -0.38 11.23 3.28
N ALA A 82 -0.57 10.98 1.98
CA ALA A 82 0.11 11.73 0.94
C ALA A 82 -0.34 13.21 0.90
N TYR A 83 -1.63 13.49 1.13
CA TYR A 83 -2.09 14.87 1.32
C TYR A 83 -1.44 15.53 2.54
N LEU A 84 -1.36 14.82 3.66
CA LEU A 84 -0.66 15.33 4.84
C LEU A 84 0.83 15.58 4.55
N ALA A 85 1.50 14.72 3.79
CA ALA A 85 2.88 14.94 3.36
C ALA A 85 3.03 16.19 2.48
N LEU A 86 2.06 16.46 1.59
CA LEU A 86 2.01 17.68 0.78
C LEU A 86 1.83 18.93 1.65
N ASP A 87 0.87 18.92 2.58
CA ASP A 87 0.61 20.05 3.50
C ASP A 87 1.82 20.37 4.39
N ARG A 88 2.64 19.36 4.67
CA ARG A 88 3.88 19.49 5.45
C ARG A 88 5.11 19.80 4.58
N ALA A 89 4.93 19.98 3.27
CA ALA A 89 5.97 20.24 2.28
C ALA A 89 7.08 19.18 2.27
N HIS A 90 6.71 17.92 2.53
CA HIS A 90 7.62 16.77 2.45
C HIS A 90 7.79 16.26 1.02
N ILE A 91 6.80 16.49 0.16
CA ILE A 91 6.78 16.17 -1.27
C ILE A 91 6.25 17.38 -2.05
N ILE A 92 6.70 17.53 -3.30
CA ILE A 92 6.37 18.64 -4.22
C ILE A 92 5.59 18.08 -5.40
#